data_AF-A0A1Z4JSE4-F1
#
_entry.id   AF-A0A1Z4JSE4-F1
#
_cell.length_a   1.000
_cell.length_b   1.000
_cell.length_c   1.000
_cell.angle_alpha   90.00
_cell.angle_beta   90.00
_cell.angle_gamma   90.00
#
_symmetry.space_group_name_H-M   'P 1'
#
loop_
_entity.id
_entity.type
_entity.pdbx_description
1 polymer ?
#
loop_
_entity_poly.entity_id
_entity_poly.type
_entity_poly.pdbx_seq_one_letter_code
_entity_poly.pdbx_strand_id
1 'polypeptide(L)'
;MDGYDLGSALKRSRPERIAIADQFFDSLGGTVRQSNHAAYQPRTDELLMPPIEAFIAAEPYYSCLAHEYTHWTGAAHRLNRSLSTRFGSEAYAAEELIAELGAAFLCATLGFSTTHRSDHAAYIQSWLTLLKTDKKAIFNAASHAQKAADYLRSIAARNQVQAA
;
A
#
# COMPACT_ATOMS: atom_id res chain seq x y z
N MET A 1 -35.45 -7.06 -32.47
CA MET A 1 -34.84 -8.23 -33.14
C MET A 1 -33.34 -7.98 -33.24
N ASP A 2 -32.63 -7.74 -32.14
CA ASP A 2 -32.32 -8.62 -30.99
C ASP A 2 -31.09 -9.45 -31.31
N GLY A 3 -29.94 -8.88 -30.95
CA GLY A 3 -28.62 -9.49 -31.01
C GLY A 3 -27.71 -8.90 -29.94
N TYR A 4 -28.27 -8.66 -28.75
CA TYR A 4 -27.44 -8.57 -27.56
C TYR A 4 -27.03 -10.00 -27.21
N ASP A 5 -25.82 -10.38 -27.58
CA ASP A 5 -25.12 -11.41 -26.82
C ASP A 5 -24.82 -10.78 -25.46
N LEU A 6 -25.55 -11.25 -24.43
CA LEU A 6 -25.17 -11.06 -23.02
C LEU A 6 -23.93 -11.92 -22.74
N GLY A 7 -22.88 -11.67 -23.53
CA GLY A 7 -21.64 -12.41 -23.56
C GLY A 7 -21.06 -12.40 -22.18
N SER A 8 -21.36 -13.47 -21.45
CA SER A 8 -20.87 -13.86 -20.14
C SER A 8 -20.33 -12.67 -19.35
N ALA A 9 -21.16 -12.11 -18.45
CA ALA A 9 -20.61 -11.55 -17.23
C ALA A 9 -19.70 -12.64 -16.65
N LEU A 10 -18.40 -12.56 -16.97
CA LEU A 10 -17.37 -13.33 -16.32
C LEU A 10 -17.62 -13.03 -14.86
N LYS A 11 -18.25 -13.98 -14.16
CA LYS A 11 -18.16 -14.07 -12.71
C LYS A 11 -16.68 -14.12 -12.48
N ARG A 12 -16.04 -12.95 -12.33
CA ARG A 12 -14.63 -12.87 -12.01
C ARG A 12 -14.54 -13.68 -10.73
N SER A 13 -13.91 -14.84 -10.84
CA SER A 13 -13.64 -15.66 -9.67
C SER A 13 -12.91 -14.75 -8.69
N ARG A 14 -13.31 -14.83 -7.41
CA ARG A 14 -12.64 -14.11 -6.33
C ARG A 14 -11.13 -14.27 -6.52
N PRO A 15 -10.34 -13.17 -6.52
CA PRO A 15 -8.90 -13.29 -6.65
C PRO A 15 -8.35 -14.25 -5.60
N GLU A 16 -7.50 -15.18 -6.02
CA GLU A 16 -6.88 -16.14 -5.13
C GLU A 16 -5.91 -15.42 -4.19
N ARG A 17 -6.09 -15.58 -2.88
CA ARG A 17 -5.27 -14.92 -1.86
C ARG A 17 -3.83 -15.45 -1.91
N ILE A 18 -2.87 -14.58 -1.63
CA ILE A 18 -1.45 -14.94 -1.59
C ILE A 18 -1.11 -15.29 -0.14
N ALA A 19 -0.93 -16.59 0.14
CA ALA A 19 -0.82 -17.10 1.51
C ALA A 19 0.31 -16.43 2.33
N ILE A 20 1.47 -16.20 1.73
CA ILE A 20 2.59 -15.52 2.39
C ILE A 20 2.27 -14.05 2.70
N ALA A 21 1.45 -13.40 1.86
CA ALA A 21 1.01 -12.03 2.08
C ALA A 21 -0.04 -11.96 3.20
N ASP A 22 -1.04 -12.85 3.19
CA ASP A 22 -2.00 -12.97 4.30
C ASP A 22 -1.27 -13.18 5.63
N GLN A 23 -0.38 -14.17 5.70
CA GLN A 23 0.40 -14.44 6.91
C GLN A 23 1.20 -13.21 7.37
N PHE A 24 1.83 -12.49 6.43
CA PHE A 24 2.59 -11.29 6.74
C PHE A 24 1.68 -10.20 7.32
N PHE A 25 0.62 -9.80 6.61
CA PHE A 25 -0.24 -8.68 7.01
C PHE A 25 -1.06 -8.97 8.27
N ASP A 26 -1.51 -10.21 8.45
CA ASP A 26 -2.23 -10.64 9.66
C ASP A 26 -1.33 -10.57 10.90
N SER A 27 -0.01 -10.72 10.73
CA SER A 27 0.95 -10.63 11.84
C SER A 27 1.27 -9.21 12.29
N LEU A 28 0.87 -8.16 11.55
CA LEU A 28 1.28 -6.78 11.83
C LEU A 28 0.48 -6.09 12.95
N GLY A 29 -0.69 -6.63 13.29
CA GLY A 29 -1.56 -6.10 14.34
C GLY A 29 -2.25 -4.77 14.01
N GLY A 30 -2.20 -4.32 12.75
CA GLY A 30 -2.97 -3.17 12.28
C GLY A 30 -4.47 -3.51 12.16
N THR A 31 -5.34 -2.59 12.54
CA THR A 31 -6.79 -2.79 12.39
C THR A 31 -7.21 -2.47 10.97
N VAL A 32 -7.48 -3.50 10.16
CA VAL A 32 -7.97 -3.34 8.78
C VAL A 32 -9.49 -3.44 8.76
N ARG A 33 -10.17 -2.38 8.29
CA ARG A 33 -11.62 -2.31 8.11
C ARG A 33 -11.99 -2.31 6.64
N GLN A 34 -13.05 -3.02 6.29
CA GLN A 34 -13.58 -2.98 4.94
C GLN A 34 -14.25 -1.62 4.66
N SER A 35 -13.96 -1.05 3.49
CA SER A 35 -14.44 0.26 3.02
C SER A 35 -14.71 0.21 1.51
N ASN A 36 -15.14 1.31 0.90
CA ASN A 36 -15.22 1.47 -0.56
C ASN A 36 -13.96 2.11 -1.17
N HIS A 37 -13.01 2.53 -0.34
CA HIS A 37 -11.72 3.10 -0.74
C HIS A 37 -10.62 2.64 0.22
N ALA A 38 -9.37 2.72 -0.22
CA ALA A 38 -8.21 2.46 0.61
C ALA A 38 -7.71 3.76 1.24
N ALA A 39 -7.35 3.71 2.53
CA ALA A 39 -6.73 4.82 3.26
C ALA A 39 -6.27 4.38 4.64
N TYR A 40 -5.09 4.82 5.08
CA TYR A 40 -4.75 4.89 6.49
C TYR A 40 -5.41 6.11 7.15
N GLN A 41 -6.04 5.91 8.31
CA GLN A 41 -6.68 6.96 9.11
C GLN A 41 -5.88 7.27 10.39
N PRO A 42 -5.06 8.34 10.41
CA PRO A 42 -4.20 8.65 11.56
C PRO A 42 -4.96 8.89 12.88
N ARG A 43 -6.21 9.37 12.80
CA ARG A 43 -7.03 9.71 13.97
C ARG A 43 -7.50 8.48 14.74
N THR A 44 -7.87 7.42 14.02
CA THR A 44 -8.38 6.17 14.60
C THR A 44 -7.32 5.07 14.64
N ASP A 45 -6.19 5.29 13.95
CA ASP A 45 -5.12 4.31 13.76
C ASP A 45 -5.57 3.03 13.03
N GLU A 46 -6.42 3.22 12.01
CA GLU A 46 -7.05 2.14 11.25
C GLU A 46 -6.69 2.21 9.77
N LEU A 47 -6.62 1.06 9.12
CA LEU A 47 -6.50 0.94 7.68
C LEU A 47 -7.88 0.64 7.09
N LEU A 48 -8.28 1.41 6.09
CA LEU A 48 -9.45 1.12 5.28
C LEU A 48 -9.01 0.40 4.02
N MET A 49 -9.74 -0.63 3.62
CA MET A 49 -9.48 -1.38 2.39
C MET A 49 -10.78 -1.77 1.68
N PRO A 50 -10.87 -1.62 0.35
CA PRO A 50 -11.91 -2.27 -0.42
C PRO A 50 -11.84 -3.79 -0.27
N PRO A 51 -12.98 -4.50 -0.41
CA PRO A 51 -12.97 -5.95 -0.51
C PRO A 51 -12.07 -6.41 -1.67
N ILE A 52 -11.41 -7.56 -1.53
CA ILE A 52 -10.48 -8.07 -2.56
C ILE A 52 -11.18 -8.27 -3.92
N GLU A 53 -12.48 -8.51 -3.90
CA GLU A 53 -13.36 -8.64 -5.07
C GLU A 53 -13.48 -7.33 -5.89
N ALA A 54 -13.14 -6.19 -5.30
CA ALA A 54 -13.03 -4.92 -6.01
C ALA A 54 -11.75 -4.80 -6.85
N PHE A 55 -10.80 -5.71 -6.66
CA PHE A 55 -9.52 -5.75 -7.38
C PHE A 55 -9.54 -6.80 -8.49
N ILE A 56 -8.80 -6.54 -9.56
CA ILE A 56 -8.71 -7.45 -10.71
C ILE A 56 -7.90 -8.73 -10.42
N ALA A 57 -7.07 -8.71 -9.39
CA ALA A 57 -6.18 -9.79 -8.95
C ALA A 57 -5.81 -9.58 -7.47
N ALA A 58 -5.03 -10.48 -6.88
CA ALA A 58 -4.64 -10.38 -5.47
C ALA A 58 -3.42 -9.48 -5.25
N GLU A 59 -2.46 -9.47 -6.17
CA GLU A 59 -1.29 -8.60 -6.17
C GLU A 59 -1.64 -7.10 -6.01
N PRO A 60 -2.60 -6.52 -6.77
CA PRO A 60 -2.95 -5.11 -6.58
C PRO A 60 -3.68 -4.85 -5.26
N TYR A 61 -4.39 -5.85 -4.71
CA TYR A 61 -4.97 -5.75 -3.37
C TYR A 61 -3.86 -5.68 -2.31
N TYR A 62 -2.89 -6.60 -2.33
CA TYR A 62 -1.80 -6.60 -1.36
C TYR A 62 -0.82 -5.44 -1.55
N SER A 63 -0.60 -4.98 -2.79
CA SER A 63 0.17 -3.76 -3.06
C SER A 63 -0.51 -2.54 -2.46
N CYS A 64 -1.84 -2.43 -2.58
CA CYS A 64 -2.61 -1.35 -1.96
C CYS A 64 -2.57 -1.46 -0.43
N LEU A 65 -2.72 -2.66 0.13
CA LEU A 65 -2.60 -2.88 1.57
C LEU A 65 -1.19 -2.53 2.09
N ALA A 66 -0.14 -2.88 1.34
CA ALA A 66 1.25 -2.53 1.65
C ALA A 66 1.48 -1.02 1.65
N HIS A 67 0.86 -0.30 0.70
CA HIS A 67 0.87 1.17 0.65
C HIS A 67 0.25 1.75 1.93
N GLU A 68 -0.96 1.32 2.30
CA GLU A 68 -1.63 1.82 3.50
C GLU A 68 -0.89 1.44 4.79
N TYR A 69 -0.29 0.26 4.87
CA TYR A 69 0.56 -0.13 5.99
C TYR A 69 1.85 0.71 6.06
N THR A 70 2.37 1.14 4.92
CA THR A 70 3.52 2.04 4.90
C THR A 70 3.12 3.38 5.52
N HIS A 71 1.98 3.96 5.16
CA HIS A 71 1.44 5.14 5.84
C HIS A 71 1.21 4.91 7.34
N TRP A 72 0.64 3.75 7.69
CA TRP A 72 0.42 3.35 9.07
C TRP A 72 1.71 3.48 9.89
N THR A 73 2.86 2.99 9.40
CA THR A 73 4.14 3.14 10.12
C THR A 73 4.53 4.59 10.45
N GLY A 74 4.00 5.58 9.75
CA GLY A 74 4.32 7.00 9.93
C GLY A 74 3.73 7.65 11.18
N ALA A 75 2.82 6.99 11.90
CA ALA A 75 2.21 7.53 13.11
C ALA A 75 3.23 7.94 14.18
N ALA A 76 2.85 8.90 15.02
CA ALA A 76 3.73 9.49 16.04
C ALA A 76 4.33 8.47 17.02
N HIS A 77 3.59 7.40 17.35
CA HIS A 77 4.03 6.34 18.25
C HIS A 77 4.79 5.20 17.54
N ARG A 78 5.08 5.35 16.24
CA ARG A 78 5.84 4.41 15.41
C ARG A 78 7.08 5.11 14.85
N LEU A 79 7.14 5.37 13.54
CA LEU A 79 8.28 6.04 12.91
C LEU A 79 8.19 7.56 12.93
N ASN A 80 7.09 8.12 13.47
CA ASN A 80 6.89 9.55 13.70
C ASN A 80 7.27 10.41 12.48
N ARG A 81 6.76 10.03 11.31
CA ARG A 81 6.95 10.83 10.09
C ARG A 81 5.98 12.00 10.10
N SER A 82 6.39 13.09 9.47
CA SER A 82 5.55 14.28 9.31
C SER A 82 4.45 14.02 8.27
N LEU A 83 3.41 13.29 8.67
CA LEU A 83 2.24 13.02 7.84
C LEU A 83 1.46 14.31 7.61
N SER A 84 1.39 14.77 6.37
CA SER A 84 0.47 15.84 5.95
C SER A 84 -0.75 15.21 5.30
N THR A 85 -1.95 15.54 5.77
CA THR A 85 -3.21 15.14 5.12
C THR A 85 -3.68 16.15 4.07
N ARG A 86 -2.95 17.26 3.89
CA ARG A 86 -3.31 18.30 2.92
C ARG A 86 -2.85 17.89 1.54
N PHE A 87 -3.79 17.37 0.75
CA PHE A 87 -3.59 17.04 -0.65
C PHE A 87 -2.91 18.18 -1.42
N GLY A 88 -1.94 17.84 -2.25
CA GLY A 88 -1.18 18.79 -3.08
C GLY A 88 -0.07 19.56 -2.34
N SER A 89 0.16 19.33 -1.04
CA SER A 89 1.34 19.85 -0.35
C SER A 89 2.60 19.02 -0.66
N GLU A 90 3.78 19.62 -0.58
CA GLU A 90 5.06 18.90 -0.79
C GLU A 90 5.24 17.77 0.23
N ALA A 91 4.86 17.98 1.49
CA ALA A 91 4.90 16.96 2.53
C ALA A 91 3.96 15.79 2.23
N TYR A 92 2.77 16.05 1.66
CA TYR A 92 1.85 15.01 1.22
C TYR A 92 2.46 14.21 0.06
N ALA A 93 2.96 14.89 -0.98
CA ALA A 93 3.60 14.23 -2.12
C ALA A 93 4.82 13.38 -1.71
N ALA A 94 5.60 13.83 -0.74
CA ALA A 94 6.73 13.08 -0.19
C ALA A 94 6.27 11.81 0.55
N GLU A 95 5.21 11.89 1.35
CA GLU A 95 4.67 10.75 2.09
C GLU A 95 4.02 9.71 1.16
N GLU A 96 3.31 10.13 0.12
CA GLU A 96 2.80 9.24 -0.93
C GLU A 96 3.93 8.51 -1.68
N LEU A 97 5.03 9.23 -1.98
CA LEU A 97 6.21 8.61 -2.59
C LEU A 97 6.86 7.57 -1.65
N ILE A 98 6.91 7.86 -0.34
CA ILE A 98 7.37 6.91 0.67
C ILE A 98 6.46 5.67 0.69
N ALA A 99 5.13 5.86 0.64
CA ALA A 99 4.16 4.77 0.65
C ALA A 99 4.25 3.86 -0.57
N GLU A 100 4.38 4.43 -1.76
CA GLU A 100 4.54 3.67 -3.01
C GLU A 100 5.86 2.90 -3.06
N LEU A 101 6.98 3.52 -2.65
CA LEU A 101 8.26 2.82 -2.55
C LEU A 101 8.22 1.71 -1.48
N GLY A 102 7.59 1.97 -0.34
CA GLY A 102 7.43 0.98 0.74
C GLY A 102 6.60 -0.22 0.29
N ALA A 103 5.50 0.03 -0.43
CA ALA A 103 4.70 -1.02 -1.06
C ALA A 103 5.54 -1.86 -2.01
N ALA A 104 6.31 -1.22 -2.90
CA ALA A 104 7.19 -1.93 -3.84
C ALA A 104 8.24 -2.80 -3.12
N PHE A 105 8.87 -2.28 -2.06
CA PHE A 105 9.86 -3.04 -1.28
C PHE A 105 9.23 -4.25 -0.57
N LEU A 106 8.04 -4.09 -0.01
CA LEU A 106 7.30 -5.18 0.65
C LEU A 106 6.87 -6.26 -0.35
N CYS A 107 6.29 -5.87 -1.49
CA CYS A 107 5.90 -6.79 -2.55
C CYS A 107 7.12 -7.61 -3.03
N ALA A 108 8.24 -6.94 -3.31
CA ALA A 108 9.49 -7.60 -3.70
C ALA A 108 10.00 -8.57 -2.61
N THR A 109 9.89 -8.20 -1.33
CA THR A 109 10.29 -9.05 -0.21
C THR A 109 9.40 -10.29 -0.05
N LEU A 110 8.10 -10.15 -0.32
CA LEU A 110 7.10 -11.21 -0.20
C LEU A 110 7.00 -12.08 -1.47
N GLY A 111 7.74 -11.75 -2.53
CA GLY A 111 7.83 -12.56 -3.74
C GLY A 111 6.68 -12.36 -4.74
N PHE A 112 5.96 -11.24 -4.68
CA PHE A 112 4.95 -10.89 -5.69
C PHE A 112 5.15 -9.47 -6.24
N SER A 113 4.68 -9.22 -7.46
CA SER A 113 4.90 -7.94 -8.14
C SER A 113 3.83 -6.90 -7.80
N THR A 114 4.19 -5.62 -7.79
CA THR A 114 3.21 -4.52 -7.81
C THR A 114 2.59 -4.44 -9.20
N THR A 115 1.41 -5.03 -9.41
CA THR A 115 0.69 -4.84 -10.68
C THR A 115 0.14 -3.42 -10.79
N HIS A 116 0.37 -2.80 -11.94
CA HIS A 116 0.07 -1.41 -12.29
C HIS A 116 -1.37 -0.99 -11.93
N ARG A 117 -1.51 -0.02 -11.01
CA ARG A 117 -2.76 0.70 -10.75
C ARG A 117 -2.93 1.77 -11.84
N SER A 118 -4.08 1.83 -12.51
CA SER A 118 -4.30 2.71 -13.68
C SER A 118 -4.33 4.22 -13.37
N ASP A 119 -4.15 4.63 -12.11
CA ASP A 119 -4.16 6.03 -11.66
C ASP A 119 -2.74 6.65 -11.54
N HIS A 120 -1.71 5.91 -11.97
CA HIS A 120 -0.30 6.32 -11.87
C HIS A 120 0.06 7.64 -12.56
N ALA A 121 -0.72 8.11 -13.54
CA ALA A 121 -0.33 9.29 -14.34
C ALA A 121 -0.24 10.58 -13.52
N ALA A 122 -1.17 10.80 -12.57
CA ALA A 122 -1.15 11.99 -11.72
C ALA A 122 0.02 11.95 -10.72
N TYR A 123 0.30 10.78 -10.13
CA TYR A 123 1.36 10.60 -9.15
C TYR A 123 2.76 10.60 -9.79
N ILE A 124 2.95 9.94 -10.94
CA ILE A 124 4.19 10.00 -11.72
C ILE A 124 4.48 11.43 -12.19
N GLN A 125 3.47 12.19 -12.61
CA GLN A 125 3.66 13.60 -12.97
C GLN A 125 4.11 14.44 -11.76
N SER A 126 3.55 14.18 -10.57
CA SER A 126 3.98 14.81 -9.32
C SER A 126 5.42 14.39 -8.94
N TRP A 127 5.79 13.12 -9.12
CA TRP A 127 7.13 12.59 -8.85
C TRP A 127 8.17 13.11 -9.84
N LEU A 128 7.83 13.19 -11.13
CA LEU A 128 8.69 13.80 -12.15
C LEU A 128 8.93 15.28 -11.85
N THR A 129 7.93 15.97 -11.29
CA THR A 129 8.08 17.37 -10.86
C THR A 129 9.00 17.45 -9.64
N LEU A 130 8.83 16.59 -8.64
CA LEU A 130 9.69 16.50 -7.46
C LEU A 130 11.14 16.14 -7.83
N LEU A 131 11.34 15.17 -8.71
CA LEU A 131 12.64 14.69 -9.19
C LEU A 131 13.40 15.73 -10.02
N LYS A 132 12.67 16.61 -10.73
CA LYS A 132 13.26 17.74 -11.46
C LYS A 132 13.76 18.83 -10.53
N THR A 133 13.12 19.01 -9.38
CA THR A 133 13.41 20.10 -8.43
C THR A 133 14.42 19.68 -7.36
N ASP A 134 14.40 18.43 -6.88
CA ASP A 134 15.35 17.92 -5.89
C ASP A 134 15.70 16.44 -6.10
N LYS A 135 16.89 16.20 -6.65
CA LYS A 135 17.42 14.85 -6.89
C LYS A 135 17.71 14.07 -5.60
N LYS A 136 17.79 14.72 -4.43
CA LYS A 136 17.98 14.05 -3.14
C LYS A 136 16.67 13.59 -2.52
N ALA A 137 15.54 14.18 -2.93
CA ALA A 137 14.22 13.84 -2.41
C ALA A 137 13.88 12.35 -2.58
N ILE A 138 14.26 11.75 -3.71
CA ILE A 138 14.03 10.32 -3.97
C ILE A 138 14.84 9.41 -3.04
N PHE A 139 16.09 9.77 -2.73
CA PHE A 139 16.93 8.99 -1.81
C PHE A 139 16.41 9.08 -0.37
N ASN A 140 15.94 10.26 0.03
CA ASN A 140 15.29 10.44 1.34
C ASN A 140 14.00 9.63 1.42
N ALA A 141 13.13 9.71 0.40
CA ALA A 141 11.90 8.93 0.35
C ALA A 141 12.18 7.43 0.37
N ALA A 142 13.13 6.95 -0.43
CA ALA A 142 13.56 5.56 -0.42
C ALA A 142 14.12 5.12 0.95
N SER A 143 14.89 5.97 1.62
CA SER A 143 15.39 5.67 2.98
C SER A 143 14.25 5.53 3.99
N HIS A 144 13.26 6.41 3.93
CA HIS A 144 12.08 6.33 4.79
C HIS A 144 11.19 5.12 4.47
N ALA A 145 11.02 4.81 3.19
CA ALA A 145 10.30 3.62 2.72
C ALA A 145 10.98 2.33 3.20
N GLN A 146 12.32 2.26 3.12
CA GLN A 146 13.08 1.13 3.63
C GLN A 146 12.90 0.97 5.14
N LYS A 147 12.98 2.07 5.92
CA LYS A 147 12.71 2.06 7.37
C LYS A 147 11.29 1.57 7.68
N ALA A 148 10.30 1.96 6.89
CA ALA A 148 8.92 1.49 7.05
C ALA A 148 8.79 -0.01 6.77
N ALA A 149 9.36 -0.49 5.66
CA ALA A 149 9.37 -1.92 5.33
C ALA A 149 10.07 -2.75 6.41
N ASP A 150 11.24 -2.32 6.88
CA ASP A 150 11.99 -3.01 7.93
C ASP A 150 11.25 -2.99 9.28
N TYR A 151 10.57 -1.89 9.60
CA TYR A 151 9.73 -1.81 10.80
C TYR A 151 8.60 -2.86 10.76
N LEU A 152 7.87 -2.97 9.65
CA LEU A 152 6.80 -3.95 9.49
C LEU A 152 7.34 -5.39 9.55
N ARG A 153 8.46 -5.66 8.88
CA ARG A 153 9.14 -6.96 8.93
C ARG A 153 9.59 -7.32 10.34
N SER A 154 10.03 -6.35 11.13
CA SER A 154 10.40 -6.57 12.54
C SER A 154 9.20 -6.93 13.41
N ILE A 155 8.00 -6.42 13.11
CA ILE A 155 6.76 -6.83 13.81
C ILE A 155 6.43 -8.27 13.42
N ALA A 156 6.39 -8.56 12.12
CA ALA A 156 6.08 -9.89 11.62
C ALA A 156 7.01 -10.96 12.20
N ALA A 157 8.32 -10.71 12.20
CA ALA A 157 9.31 -11.63 12.78
C ALA A 157 9.12 -11.84 14.28
N ARG A 158 8.86 -10.76 15.06
CA ARG A 158 8.62 -10.86 16.51
C ARG A 158 7.38 -11.71 16.83
N ASN A 159 6.31 -11.53 16.06
CA ASN A 159 5.04 -12.22 16.31
C ASN A 159 5.09 -13.68 15.83
N GLN A 160 5.89 -14.00 14.81
CA GLN A 160 6.16 -15.39 14.41
C GLN A 160 6.94 -16.17 15.47
N VAL A 161 7.91 -15.55 16.15
CA VAL A 161 8.68 -16.19 17.24
C VAL A 161 7.81 -16.46 18.47
N GLN A 162 6.80 -15.64 18.74
CA GLN A 162 5.89 -15.84 19.88
C GLN A 162 4.81 -16.91 19.64
N ALA A 163 4.58 -17.28 18.37
CA ALA A 163 3.60 -18.30 17.99
C ALA A 163 4.22 -19.71 17.85
N ALA A 164 5.54 -19.85 17.96
CA ALA A 164 6.31 -21.09 17.87
C ALA A 164 6.69 -21.63 19.26
#